data_AF-A0A7V3ALA3-F1
#
_entry.id   AF-A0A7V3ALA3-F1
#
_cell.length_a   1.000
_cell.length_b   1.000
_cell.length_c   1.000
_cell.angle_alpha   90.00
_cell.angle_beta   90.00
_cell.angle_gamma   90.00
#
_symmetry.space_group_name_H-M   'P 1'
#
loop_
_entity.id
_entity.type
_entity.pdbx_description
1 polymer ?
#
loop_
_entity_poly.entity_id
_entity_poly.type
_entity_poly.pdbx_seq_one_letter_code
_entity_poly.pdbx_strand_id
1 'polypeptide(L)'
;HYKKDDKWFLEKGERILKERQEKDLPIEKEAIDYGKGIIDLLVKFMTSGPVLVMVLEGNQAVGIVKKIVGSTEPMTSDVGTIRGDLTIDSYSLSGIDDRAVRNLIHCSDNLTDAEREIPIWFKEEEIVKYRLIQEQILYDVNLDGILE
;
A
#
# COMPACT_ATOMS: atom_id res chain seq x y z
N HIS A 1 2.53 -0.11 12.28
CA HIS A 1 2.20 -0.03 10.84
C HIS A 1 0.71 -0.27 10.57
N TYR A 2 0.06 -1.36 11.01
CA TYR A 2 -1.39 -1.54 10.86
C TYR A 2 -2.18 -1.01 12.07
N LYS A 3 -3.00 0.03 11.90
CA LYS A 3 -3.96 0.52 12.90
C LYS A 3 -5.36 0.36 12.32
N LYS A 4 -5.92 -0.84 12.43
CA LYS A 4 -7.28 -1.16 11.96
C LYS A 4 -8.20 -1.34 13.16
N ASP A 5 -9.46 -0.92 13.01
CA ASP A 5 -10.49 -1.05 14.04
C ASP A 5 -11.31 -2.32 13.82
N ASP A 6 -12.13 -2.69 14.82
CA ASP A 6 -12.99 -3.87 14.75
C ASP A 6 -13.98 -3.78 13.58
N LYS A 7 -14.41 -2.57 13.22
CA LYS A 7 -15.27 -2.33 12.05
C LYS A 7 -14.58 -2.77 10.77
N TRP A 8 -13.32 -2.38 10.56
CA TRP A 8 -12.54 -2.80 9.40
C TRP A 8 -12.32 -4.31 9.39
N PHE A 9 -12.02 -4.92 10.54
CA PHE A 9 -11.85 -6.37 10.62
C PHE A 9 -13.13 -7.13 10.26
N LEU A 10 -14.28 -6.67 10.75
CA LEU A 10 -15.59 -7.23 10.38
C LEU A 10 -15.84 -7.10 8.87
N GLU A 11 -15.66 -5.92 8.30
CA GLU A 11 -15.89 -5.68 6.86
C GLU A 11 -15.03 -6.60 5.99
N LYS A 12 -13.73 -6.75 6.30
CA LYS A 12 -12.84 -7.64 5.54
C LYS A 12 -13.16 -9.11 5.78
N GLY A 13 -13.51 -9.45 7.01
CA GLY A 13 -13.98 -10.78 7.40
C GLY A 13 -15.21 -11.24 6.62
N GLU A 14 -16.24 -10.39 6.55
CA GLU A 14 -17.47 -10.65 5.81
C GLU A 14 -17.19 -10.87 4.32
N ARG A 15 -16.27 -10.10 3.74
CA ARG A 15 -15.84 -10.30 2.35
C ARG A 15 -15.19 -11.66 2.15
N ILE A 16 -14.33 -12.09 3.07
CA ILE A 16 -13.69 -13.42 3.03
C ILE A 16 -14.74 -14.52 3.16
N LEU A 17 -15.70 -14.40 4.08
CA LEU A 17 -16.77 -15.39 4.25
C LEU A 17 -17.61 -15.54 2.97
N LYS A 18 -18.00 -14.42 2.37
CA LYS A 18 -18.75 -14.42 1.11
C LYS A 18 -17.97 -15.12 0.00
N GLU A 19 -16.69 -14.80 -0.16
CA GLU A 19 -15.85 -15.43 -1.17
C GLU A 19 -15.65 -16.94 -0.92
N ARG A 20 -15.47 -17.36 0.33
CA ARG A 20 -15.38 -18.78 0.70
C ARG A 20 -16.68 -19.52 0.39
N GLN A 21 -17.83 -18.91 0.68
CA GLN A 21 -19.15 -19.49 0.37
C GLN A 21 -19.36 -19.63 -1.14
N GLU A 22 -19.01 -18.60 -1.94
CA GLU A 22 -19.11 -18.65 -3.40
C GLU A 22 -18.22 -19.73 -4.03
N LYS A 23 -17.10 -20.06 -3.38
CA LYS A 23 -16.13 -21.06 -3.84
C LYS A 23 -16.31 -22.45 -3.20
N ASP A 24 -17.37 -22.65 -2.42
CA ASP A 24 -17.62 -23.90 -1.67
C ASP A 24 -16.43 -24.34 -0.78
N LEU A 25 -15.75 -23.35 -0.18
CA LEU A 25 -14.64 -23.56 0.75
C LEU A 25 -15.17 -23.65 2.20
N PRO A 26 -14.49 -24.42 3.07
CA PRO A 26 -14.89 -24.53 4.47
C PRO A 26 -14.83 -23.17 5.19
N ILE A 27 -15.87 -22.91 5.97
CA ILE A 27 -15.96 -21.78 6.90
C ILE A 27 -15.64 -22.32 8.30
N GLU A 28 -14.50 -21.91 8.83
CA GLU A 28 -13.95 -22.45 10.09
C GLU A 28 -13.96 -21.43 11.22
N LYS A 29 -14.17 -20.15 10.91
CA LYS A 29 -14.02 -19.02 11.83
C LYS A 29 -15.12 -18.00 11.61
N GLU A 30 -15.34 -17.15 12.62
CA GLU A 30 -16.21 -15.99 12.50
C GLU A 30 -15.57 -14.91 11.62
N ALA A 31 -16.38 -14.00 11.08
CA ALA A 31 -15.92 -12.91 10.21
C ALA A 31 -14.77 -12.12 10.84
N ILE A 32 -14.92 -11.70 12.10
CA ILE A 32 -13.91 -10.89 12.80
C ILE A 32 -12.56 -11.59 12.91
N ASP A 33 -12.56 -12.92 13.07
CA ASP A 33 -11.34 -13.71 13.22
C ASP A 33 -10.64 -13.90 11.87
N TYR A 34 -11.41 -14.08 10.79
CA TYR A 34 -10.85 -13.98 9.44
C TYR A 34 -10.25 -12.59 9.18
N GLY A 35 -10.94 -11.52 9.58
CA GLY A 35 -10.46 -10.16 9.46
C GLY A 35 -9.14 -9.91 10.19
N LYS A 36 -9.05 -10.36 11.45
CA LYS A 36 -7.82 -10.27 12.26
C LYS A 36 -6.67 -11.09 11.66
N GLY A 37 -6.97 -12.28 11.15
CA GLY A 37 -5.98 -13.16 10.50
C GLY A 37 -5.27 -12.52 9.30
N ILE A 38 -5.88 -11.54 8.63
CA ILE A 38 -5.24 -10.78 7.54
C ILE A 38 -3.92 -10.14 8.03
N ILE A 39 -3.89 -9.63 9.27
CA ILE A 39 -2.69 -9.00 9.82
C ILE A 39 -1.56 -10.02 9.97
N ASP A 40 -1.86 -11.23 10.45
CA ASP A 40 -0.88 -12.29 10.61
C ASP A 40 -0.29 -12.71 9.25
N LEU A 41 -1.14 -12.82 8.23
CA LEU A 41 -0.71 -13.11 6.86
C LEU A 41 0.18 -11.99 6.29
N LEU A 42 -0.16 -10.72 6.56
CA LEU A 42 0.63 -9.57 6.14
C LEU A 42 1.98 -9.51 6.84
N VAL A 43 2.02 -9.75 8.16
CA VAL A 43 3.27 -9.79 8.93
C VAL A 43 4.17 -10.91 8.41
N LYS A 44 3.62 -12.12 8.18
CA LYS A 44 4.36 -13.24 7.59
C LYS A 44 4.97 -12.89 6.24
N PHE A 45 4.22 -12.18 5.38
CA PHE A 45 4.72 -11.77 4.07
C PHE A 45 5.79 -10.67 4.17
N MET A 46 5.52 -9.60 4.91
CA MET A 46 6.43 -8.46 5.09
C MET A 46 7.76 -8.85 5.74
N THR A 47 7.77 -9.91 6.56
CA THR A 47 8.98 -10.41 7.25
C THR A 47 9.67 -11.56 6.51
N SER A 48 9.18 -11.96 5.34
CA SER A 48 9.75 -13.07 4.56
C SER A 48 11.05 -12.73 3.83
N GLY A 49 11.39 -11.44 3.73
CA GLY A 49 12.58 -10.98 3.02
C GLY A 49 12.90 -9.51 3.32
N PRO A 50 14.01 -8.98 2.76
CA PRO A 50 14.37 -7.58 2.92
C PRO A 50 13.36 -6.66 2.20
N VAL A 51 13.19 -5.46 2.75
CA VAL A 51 12.36 -4.41 2.14
C VAL A 51 13.20 -3.16 1.86
N LEU A 52 12.86 -2.44 0.79
CA LEU A 52 13.38 -1.11 0.53
C LEU A 52 12.30 -0.11 0.95
N VAL A 53 12.64 0.80 1.85
CA VAL A 53 11.73 1.85 2.33
C VAL A 53 12.22 3.19 1.84
N MET A 54 11.29 4.04 1.40
CA MET A 54 11.57 5.39 0.89
C MET A 54 10.51 6.37 1.40
N VAL A 55 10.90 7.63 1.56
CA VAL A 55 10.00 8.76 1.78
C VAL A 55 10.06 9.64 0.54
N LEU A 56 8.90 9.97 -0.03
CA LEU A 56 8.78 10.81 -1.22
C LEU A 56 8.12 12.14 -0.84
N GLU A 57 8.70 13.24 -1.30
CA GLU A 57 8.21 14.60 -1.10
C GLU A 57 7.65 15.17 -2.40
N GLY A 58 6.63 16.04 -2.29
CA GLY A 58 6.09 16.79 -3.40
C GLY A 58 4.63 17.23 -3.19
N ASN A 59 4.14 18.10 -4.07
CA ASN A 59 2.75 18.52 -4.05
C ASN A 59 1.80 17.31 -4.24
N GLN A 60 0.85 17.15 -3.32
CA GLN A 60 -0.09 16.02 -3.31
C GLN A 60 0.60 14.64 -3.39
N ALA A 61 1.81 14.50 -2.83
CA ALA A 61 2.63 13.29 -2.96
C ALA A 61 1.87 12.00 -2.67
N VAL A 62 1.11 11.93 -1.58
CA VAL A 62 0.31 10.74 -1.21
C VAL A 62 -0.66 10.34 -2.33
N GLY A 63 -1.40 11.31 -2.89
CA GLY A 63 -2.36 11.04 -3.97
C GLY A 63 -1.67 10.63 -5.28
N ILE A 64 -0.58 11.31 -5.63
CA ILE A 64 0.18 11.02 -6.86
C ILE A 64 0.87 9.66 -6.78
N VAL A 65 1.53 9.34 -5.66
CA VAL A 65 2.17 8.03 -5.45
C VAL A 65 1.14 6.92 -5.49
N LYS A 66 -0.02 7.09 -4.84
CA LYS A 66 -1.11 6.10 -4.89
C LYS A 66 -1.61 5.84 -6.30
N LYS A 67 -1.70 6.89 -7.13
CA LYS A 67 -2.05 6.77 -8.55
C LYS A 67 -1.00 5.98 -9.34
N ILE A 68 0.29 6.23 -9.11
CA ILE A 68 1.39 5.50 -9.77
C ILE A 68 1.43 4.02 -9.33
N VAL A 69 1.17 3.77 -8.05
CA VAL A 69 1.21 2.41 -7.47
C VAL A 69 0.10 1.52 -8.04
N GLY A 70 -1.11 2.05 -8.23
CA GLY A 70 -2.28 1.28 -8.67
C GLY A 70 -3.12 0.73 -7.50
N SER A 71 -4.20 0.03 -7.83
CA SER A 71 -5.14 -0.51 -6.83
C SER A 71 -4.46 -1.58 -5.96
N THR A 72 -5.04 -1.95 -4.81
CA THR A 72 -4.41 -2.92 -3.89
C THR A 72 -4.25 -4.31 -4.53
N GLU A 73 -5.16 -4.69 -5.40
CA GLU A 73 -5.13 -5.96 -6.12
C GLU A 73 -4.50 -5.76 -7.51
N PRO A 74 -3.43 -6.50 -7.85
CA PRO A 74 -2.80 -6.36 -9.17
C PRO A 74 -3.75 -6.62 -10.34
N MET A 75 -4.61 -7.64 -10.24
CA MET A 75 -5.60 -7.96 -11.29
C MET A 75 -6.54 -6.80 -11.64
N THR A 76 -6.84 -5.91 -10.70
CA THR A 76 -7.71 -4.73 -10.90
C THR A 76 -6.93 -3.43 -10.98
N SER A 77 -5.60 -3.50 -11.11
CA SER A 77 -4.75 -2.32 -11.31
C SER A 77 -4.69 -1.96 -12.79
N ASP A 78 -4.70 -0.66 -13.09
CA ASP A 78 -4.62 -0.18 -14.47
C ASP A 78 -3.23 -0.43 -15.08
N VAL A 79 -3.19 -0.62 -16.41
CA VAL A 79 -1.96 -0.70 -17.19
C VAL A 79 -1.16 0.60 -17.03
N GLY A 80 0.16 0.48 -16.85
CA GLY A 80 1.05 1.62 -16.58
C GLY A 80 1.25 1.92 -15.09
N THR A 81 0.54 1.22 -14.19
CA THR A 81 0.78 1.30 -12.75
C THR A 81 1.80 0.25 -12.32
N ILE A 82 2.51 0.49 -11.21
CA ILE A 82 3.53 -0.45 -10.70
C ILE A 82 2.92 -1.84 -10.48
N ARG A 83 1.74 -1.92 -9.86
CA ARG A 83 1.09 -3.21 -9.57
C ARG A 83 0.53 -3.88 -10.81
N GLY A 84 -0.03 -3.10 -11.74
CA GLY A 84 -0.59 -3.62 -13.00
C GLY A 84 0.50 -4.18 -13.93
N ASP A 85 1.68 -3.55 -13.96
CA ASP A 85 2.73 -3.92 -14.90
C ASP A 85 3.69 -4.99 -14.36
N LEU A 86 3.90 -5.06 -13.03
CA LEU A 86 4.99 -5.84 -12.44
C LEU A 86 4.52 -7.03 -11.59
N THR A 87 3.22 -7.24 -11.41
CA THR A 87 2.69 -8.37 -10.63
C THR A 87 1.43 -8.96 -11.26
N ILE A 88 1.19 -10.26 -11.01
CA ILE A 88 0.08 -11.03 -11.60
C ILE A 88 -0.81 -11.71 -10.54
N ASP A 89 -0.80 -11.20 -9.31
CA ASP A 89 -1.55 -11.78 -8.19
C ASP A 89 -2.99 -11.27 -8.11
N SER A 90 -3.84 -11.95 -7.34
CA SER A 90 -5.24 -11.55 -7.14
C SER A 90 -5.74 -11.92 -5.74
N TYR A 91 -6.84 -11.30 -5.28
CA TYR A 91 -7.51 -11.74 -4.06
C TYR A 91 -7.92 -13.20 -4.19
N SER A 92 -8.47 -13.59 -5.35
CA SER A 92 -8.93 -14.94 -5.61
C SER A 92 -7.84 -16.00 -5.40
N LEU A 93 -6.65 -15.77 -5.97
CA LEU A 93 -5.52 -16.69 -5.82
C LEU A 93 -4.98 -16.68 -4.40
N SER A 94 -4.84 -15.49 -3.79
CA SER A 94 -4.35 -15.36 -2.41
C SER A 94 -5.27 -16.02 -1.37
N GLY A 95 -6.59 -15.99 -1.61
CA GLY A 95 -7.59 -16.60 -0.74
C GLY A 95 -7.61 -18.12 -0.82
N ILE A 96 -7.36 -18.70 -2.01
CA ILE A 96 -7.19 -20.15 -2.18
C ILE A 96 -5.93 -20.64 -1.44
N ASP A 97 -4.84 -19.88 -1.55
CA ASP A 97 -3.55 -20.20 -0.94
C ASP A 97 -3.44 -19.83 0.56
N ASP A 98 -4.49 -19.25 1.14
CA ASP A 98 -4.51 -18.70 2.52
C ASP A 98 -3.29 -17.83 2.86
N ARG A 99 -3.01 -16.85 1.99
CA ARG A 99 -1.85 -15.94 2.11
C ARG A 99 -2.23 -14.50 1.80
N ALA A 100 -1.35 -13.56 2.16
CA ALA A 100 -1.49 -12.17 1.72
C ALA A 100 -1.35 -12.05 0.19
N VAL A 101 -2.01 -11.03 -0.37
CA VAL A 101 -1.80 -10.60 -1.76
C VAL A 101 -0.37 -10.09 -1.90
N ARG A 102 0.36 -10.59 -2.88
CA ARG A 102 1.73 -10.21 -3.22
C ARG A 102 1.67 -9.12 -4.30
N ASN A 103 1.47 -7.89 -3.85
CA ASN A 103 1.28 -6.71 -4.72
C ASN A 103 2.51 -5.79 -4.78
N LEU A 104 3.71 -6.34 -4.50
CA LEU A 104 5.03 -5.73 -4.67
C LEU A 104 5.38 -4.49 -3.81
N ILE A 105 4.50 -3.51 -3.70
CA ILE A 105 4.77 -2.19 -3.11
C ILE A 105 3.67 -1.76 -2.13
N HIS A 106 4.07 -1.08 -1.05
CA HIS A 106 3.19 -0.38 -0.12
C HIS A 106 3.30 1.14 -0.31
N CYS A 107 2.21 1.86 -0.10
CA CYS A 107 2.20 3.32 0.01
C CYS A 107 1.13 3.76 1.01
N SER A 108 1.35 4.90 1.67
CA SER A 108 0.38 5.48 2.61
C SER A 108 -0.95 5.80 1.90
N ASP A 109 -2.07 5.53 2.58
CA ASP A 109 -3.40 5.71 1.99
C ASP A 109 -3.89 7.17 2.01
N ASN A 110 -3.45 7.94 3.01
CA ASN A 110 -3.81 9.32 3.27
C ASN A 110 -2.68 10.03 4.07
N LEU A 111 -2.83 11.33 4.29
CA LEU A 111 -1.84 12.15 5.00
C LEU A 111 -1.61 11.66 6.43
N THR A 112 -2.67 11.36 7.18
CA THR A 112 -2.58 10.89 8.57
C THR A 112 -1.83 9.55 8.67
N ASP A 113 -2.01 8.66 7.70
CA ASP A 113 -1.23 7.42 7.63
C ASP A 113 0.23 7.69 7.30
N ALA A 114 0.54 8.61 6.39
CA ALA A 114 1.92 8.97 6.08
C ALA A 114 2.65 9.56 7.30
N GLU A 115 2.05 10.53 7.99
CA GLU A 115 2.59 11.15 9.21
C GLU A 115 2.85 10.13 10.32
N ARG A 116 2.01 9.10 10.41
CA ARG A 116 2.16 8.01 11.36
C ARG A 116 3.23 7.00 10.95
N GLU A 117 3.36 6.71 9.65
CA GLU A 117 4.22 5.65 9.14
C GLU A 117 5.67 6.07 8.97
N ILE A 118 5.94 7.30 8.54
CA ILE A 118 7.30 7.83 8.38
C ILE A 118 8.16 7.61 9.64
N PRO A 119 7.74 8.03 10.86
CA PRO A 119 8.56 7.89 12.07
C PRO A 119 8.71 6.43 12.55
N ILE A 120 7.98 5.47 11.98
CA ILE A 120 8.18 4.04 12.26
C ILE A 120 9.45 3.54 11.57
N TRP A 121 9.76 4.10 10.40
CA TRP A 121 10.84 3.61 9.52
C TRP A 121 12.07 4.49 9.54
N PHE A 122 11.91 5.79 9.73
CA PHE A 122 13.00 6.76 9.68
C PHE A 122 12.97 7.68 10.89
N LYS A 123 14.16 7.99 11.40
CA LYS A 123 14.37 9.15 12.27
C LYS A 123 14.41 10.42 11.43
N GLU A 124 14.20 11.56 12.06
CA GLU A 124 14.19 12.86 11.36
C GLU A 124 15.54 13.14 10.68
N GLU A 125 16.66 12.77 11.30
CA GLU A 125 18.00 12.96 10.74
C GLU A 125 18.31 12.06 9.53
N GLU A 126 17.52 11.00 9.29
CA GLU A 126 17.67 10.12 8.12
C GLU A 126 16.94 10.67 6.89
N ILE A 127 16.09 11.69 7.08
CA ILE A 127 15.35 12.36 6.00
C ILE A 127 16.23 13.46 5.40
N VAL A 128 16.77 13.19 4.22
CA VAL A 128 17.69 14.10 3.52
C VAL A 128 16.94 15.27 2.91
N LYS A 129 17.41 16.50 3.21
CA LYS A 129 16.92 17.74 2.62
C LYS A 129 17.80 18.13 1.44
N TYR A 130 17.20 18.22 0.27
CA TYR A 130 17.87 18.65 -0.97
C TYR A 130 16.83 19.32 -1.88
N ARG A 131 17.29 19.96 -2.96
CA ARG A 131 16.42 20.60 -3.96
C ARG A 131 16.72 20.01 -5.33
N LEU A 132 15.70 19.53 -6.02
CA LEU A 132 15.79 19.06 -7.40
C LEU A 132 15.60 20.21 -8.39
N ILE A 133 16.22 20.08 -9.56
CA ILE A 133 16.02 21.04 -10.67
C ILE A 133 14.56 21.03 -11.11
N GLN A 134 13.91 19.85 -11.15
CA GLN A 134 12.49 19.75 -11.49
C GLN A 134 11.61 20.51 -10.50
N GLU A 135 11.95 20.54 -9.21
CA GLU A 135 11.21 21.32 -8.21
C GLU A 135 11.37 22.82 -8.44
N GLN A 136 12.56 23.27 -8.85
CA GLN A 136 12.75 24.66 -9.26
C GLN A 136 11.85 25.00 -10.44
N ILE A 137 11.80 24.16 -11.47
CA ILE A 137 10.93 24.41 -12.64
C ILE A 137 9.44 24.40 -12.25
N LEU A 138 9.02 23.49 -11.37
CA LEU A 138 7.62 23.31 -11.02
C LEU A 138 7.09 24.36 -10.02
N TYR A 139 7.94 24.85 -9.11
CA TYR A 139 7.52 25.70 -8.00
C TYR A 139 8.06 27.13 -8.05
N ASP A 140 9.01 27.44 -8.95
CA ASP A 140 9.42 28.82 -9.19
C ASP A 140 8.35 29.56 -9.99
N VAL A 141 7.68 30.50 -9.31
CA VAL A 141 6.58 31.29 -9.88
C VAL A 141 7.07 32.19 -11.00
N ASN A 142 8.30 32.70 -10.90
CA ASN A 142 8.79 33.70 -11.83
C ASN A 142 9.63 33.07 -12.96
N LEU A 143 10.05 31.81 -12.81
CA LEU A 143 10.97 31.10 -13.72
C LEU A 143 12.28 31.89 -13.98
N ASP A 144 12.57 32.86 -13.10
CA ASP A 144 13.71 33.75 -13.22
C ASP A 144 14.99 32.92 -13.03
N GLY A 145 15.88 32.91 -14.03
CA GLY A 145 17.16 32.19 -13.96
C GLY A 145 17.14 30.73 -14.45
N ILE A 146 16.10 30.28 -15.17
CA ILE A 146 16.14 29.01 -15.94
C ILE A 146 16.87 29.18 -17.29
N LEU A 147 17.21 30.41 -17.65
CA LEU A 147 18.08 30.75 -18.77
C LEU A 147 19.39 31.33 -18.26
N GLU A 148 20.38 30.48 -18.04
CA GLU A 148 21.81 30.72 -18.33
C GLU A 148 22.48 29.40 -18.74
#